data_AF-A0A8H6IU57-F1
#
_entry.id   AF-A0A8H6IU57-F1
#
_cell.length_a   1.000
_cell.length_b   1.000
_cell.length_c   1.000
_cell.angle_alpha   90.00
_cell.angle_beta   90.00
_cell.angle_gamma   90.00
#
_symmetry.space_group_name_H-M   'P 1'
#
loop_
_entity.id
_entity.type
_entity.pdbx_description
1 polymer ?
#
loop_
_entity_poly.entity_id
_entity_poly.type
_entity_poly.pdbx_seq_one_letter_code
_entity_poly.pdbx_strand_id
1 'polypeptide(L)'
;MLSSVVKTLLSAAAVVSACTPPTDPLSNNIPTGFGIQVQNASAPIIHNRFMNLWSAGGGDQHLYLSPAGDAAFNLTLVDGVISRGIIHAVINGEYTADDNTTKLFMTQRGDPKAFFQPVYGCNPDTDAVQIELDFVSRAALPGGFICVRSASGERHEFRYSPPGNTLVREDRPCYAVTLALVPATA
;
A
#
# COMPACT_ATOMS: atom_id res chain seq x y z
N MET A 1 41.11 -23.16 -39.41
CA MET A 1 40.09 -23.43 -38.38
C MET A 1 39.44 -22.10 -38.04
N LEU A 2 38.21 -21.86 -38.51
CA LEU A 2 37.47 -20.62 -38.23
C LEU A 2 36.75 -20.75 -36.90
N SER A 3 37.18 -19.99 -35.88
CA SER A 3 36.43 -19.84 -34.63
C SER A 3 35.32 -18.81 -34.83
N SER A 4 34.08 -19.29 -34.84
CA SER A 4 32.87 -18.47 -34.88
C SER A 4 32.59 -17.90 -33.49
N VAL A 5 32.68 -16.58 -33.34
CA VAL A 5 32.29 -15.86 -32.12
C VAL A 5 30.81 -15.49 -32.26
N VAL A 6 29.94 -16.23 -31.56
CA VAL A 6 28.52 -15.87 -31.43
C VAL A 6 28.39 -14.74 -30.41
N LYS A 7 28.01 -13.55 -30.87
CA LYS A 7 27.60 -12.43 -30.01
C LYS A 7 26.10 -12.53 -29.76
N THR A 8 25.69 -12.96 -28.58
CA THR A 8 24.30 -12.86 -28.13
C THR A 8 24.04 -11.41 -27.69
N LEU A 9 23.33 -10.62 -28.49
CA LEU A 9 22.75 -9.36 -28.04
C LEU A 9 21.53 -9.68 -27.16
N LEU A 10 21.60 -9.38 -25.87
CA LEU A 10 20.39 -9.26 -25.04
C LEU A 10 19.71 -7.93 -25.40
N SER A 11 18.65 -8.01 -26.19
CA SER A 11 17.73 -6.90 -26.37
C SER A 11 16.99 -6.67 -25.05
N ALA A 12 17.35 -5.62 -24.31
CA ALA A 12 16.52 -5.13 -23.21
C ALA A 12 15.22 -4.58 -23.83
N ALA A 13 14.13 -5.34 -23.74
CA ALA A 13 12.81 -4.82 -24.09
C ALA A 13 12.45 -3.76 -23.05
N ALA A 14 12.50 -2.49 -23.43
CA ALA A 14 11.86 -1.43 -22.66
C ALA A 14 10.36 -1.71 -22.70
N VAL A 15 9.79 -2.15 -21.58
CA VAL A 15 8.34 -2.24 -21.43
C VAL A 15 7.85 -0.79 -21.34
N VAL A 16 7.46 -0.22 -22.48
CA VAL A 16 6.77 1.07 -22.50
C VAL A 16 5.38 0.77 -21.97
N SER A 17 5.06 1.20 -20.75
CA SER A 17 3.67 1.13 -20.27
C SER A 17 2.80 1.92 -21.24
N ALA A 18 1.78 1.26 -21.78
CA ALA A 18 0.84 1.89 -22.72
C ALA A 18 -0.10 2.89 -22.01
N CYS A 19 -0.10 2.88 -20.69
CA CYS A 19 -0.90 3.75 -19.85
C CYS A 19 -0.32 5.16 -19.78
N THR A 20 -1.16 6.16 -20.05
CA THR A 20 -0.86 7.58 -19.79
C THR A 20 -1.84 8.09 -18.73
N PRO A 21 -1.45 8.13 -17.44
CA PRO A 21 -2.31 8.66 -16.39
C PRO A 21 -2.69 10.12 -16.66
N PRO A 22 -3.96 10.51 -16.41
CA PRO A 22 -4.31 11.92 -16.35
C PRO A 22 -3.46 12.66 -15.30
N THR A 23 -3.22 13.95 -15.53
CA THR A 23 -2.46 14.82 -14.60
C THR A 23 -3.36 15.72 -13.76
N ASP A 24 -4.67 15.66 -13.97
CA ASP A 24 -5.62 16.47 -13.22
C ASP A 24 -5.59 16.10 -11.73
N PRO A 25 -5.58 17.11 -10.83
CA PRO A 25 -5.54 16.84 -9.40
C PRO A 25 -6.82 16.15 -8.94
N LEU A 26 -6.66 15.11 -8.13
CA LEU A 26 -7.78 14.41 -7.51
C LEU A 26 -8.11 15.02 -6.13
N SER A 27 -9.40 14.98 -5.78
CA SER A 27 -9.89 15.40 -4.48
C SER A 27 -9.32 14.53 -3.37
N ASN A 28 -8.90 15.16 -2.26
CA ASN A 28 -8.52 14.47 -1.01
C ASN A 28 -9.74 13.94 -0.23
N ASN A 29 -10.94 14.08 -0.80
CA ASN A 29 -12.18 13.55 -0.28
C ASN A 29 -12.81 12.59 -1.30
N ILE A 30 -13.02 11.34 -0.90
CA ILE A 30 -13.70 10.28 -1.66
C ILE A 30 -14.81 9.72 -0.77
N PRO A 31 -16.06 10.22 -0.91
CA PRO A 31 -17.16 9.89 0.01
C PRO A 31 -17.83 8.54 -0.30
N THR A 32 -17.60 7.99 -1.50
CA THR A 32 -18.10 6.67 -1.90
C THR A 32 -17.23 5.56 -1.34
N GLY A 33 -17.86 4.44 -0.95
CA GLY A 33 -17.15 3.26 -0.47
C GLY A 33 -16.15 2.71 -1.49
N PHE A 34 -14.93 2.41 -1.03
CA PHE A 34 -13.93 1.68 -1.79
C PHE A 34 -13.22 0.63 -0.92
N GLY A 35 -12.59 -0.33 -1.59
CA GLY A 35 -11.55 -1.18 -1.03
C GLY A 35 -10.18 -0.80 -1.57
N ILE A 36 -9.13 -1.37 -0.98
CA ILE A 36 -7.75 -1.17 -1.42
C ILE A 36 -7.17 -2.51 -1.87
N GLN A 37 -6.71 -2.58 -3.10
CA GLN A 37 -5.92 -3.69 -3.60
C GLN A 37 -4.44 -3.31 -3.55
N VAL A 38 -3.62 -4.15 -2.92
CA VAL A 38 -2.17 -3.96 -2.85
C VAL A 38 -1.53 -4.46 -4.14
N GLN A 39 -0.67 -3.64 -4.73
CA GLN A 39 0.06 -3.98 -5.94
C GLN A 39 1.58 -3.88 -5.70
N ASN A 40 2.28 -4.96 -6.04
CA ASN A 40 3.73 -5.05 -6.14
C ASN A 40 4.08 -6.32 -6.94
N ALA A 41 4.23 -6.19 -8.25
CA ALA A 41 4.50 -7.33 -9.15
C ALA A 41 5.78 -8.10 -8.80
N SER A 42 6.76 -7.44 -8.17
CA SER A 42 8.01 -8.05 -7.70
C SER A 42 7.85 -8.86 -6.41
N ALA A 43 6.71 -8.76 -5.73
CA ALA A 43 6.40 -9.49 -4.50
C ALA A 43 5.06 -10.25 -4.62
N PRO A 44 5.02 -11.39 -5.35
CA PRO A 44 3.77 -12.12 -5.63
C PRO A 44 2.97 -12.52 -4.39
N ILE A 45 3.63 -12.73 -3.25
CA ILE A 45 2.98 -13.10 -1.98
C ILE A 45 2.01 -12.03 -1.46
N ILE A 46 2.21 -10.76 -1.81
CA ILE A 46 1.34 -9.64 -1.41
C ILE A 46 0.53 -9.06 -2.57
N HIS A 47 0.96 -9.30 -3.81
CA HIS A 47 0.39 -8.69 -4.99
C HIS A 47 -1.07 -9.10 -5.23
N ASN A 48 -1.90 -8.12 -5.61
CA ASN A 48 -3.32 -8.25 -5.94
C ASN A 48 -4.19 -8.77 -4.80
N ARG A 49 -3.70 -8.70 -3.57
CA ARG A 49 -4.47 -9.00 -2.35
C ARG A 49 -5.16 -7.74 -1.84
N PHE A 50 -6.38 -7.90 -1.36
CA PHE A 50 -7.14 -6.82 -0.75
C PHE A 50 -6.70 -6.56 0.68
N MET A 51 -6.74 -5.28 1.07
CA MET A 51 -6.66 -4.85 2.45
C MET A 51 -7.97 -5.17 3.18
N ASN A 52 -7.85 -5.96 4.23
CA ASN A 52 -8.92 -6.36 5.14
C ASN A 52 -8.71 -5.71 6.52
N LEU A 53 -9.79 -5.69 7.30
CA LEU A 53 -9.80 -5.13 8.65
C LEU A 53 -10.09 -6.23 9.67
N TRP A 54 -9.24 -6.35 10.69
CA TRP A 54 -9.38 -7.34 11.75
C TRP A 54 -9.60 -6.64 13.10
N SER A 55 -10.68 -6.98 13.80
CA SER A 55 -10.97 -6.42 15.13
C SER A 55 -9.88 -6.73 16.16
N ALA A 56 -9.26 -5.70 16.74
CA ALA A 56 -8.16 -5.82 17.69
C ALA A 56 -8.56 -5.52 19.15
N GLY A 57 -9.86 -5.40 19.43
CA GLY A 57 -10.38 -4.92 20.71
C GLY A 57 -10.36 -3.39 20.83
N GLY A 58 -11.09 -2.83 21.80
CA GLY A 58 -11.12 -1.38 22.04
C GLY A 58 -11.67 -0.51 20.90
N GLY A 59 -12.33 -1.11 19.92
CA GLY A 59 -12.79 -0.44 18.70
C GLY A 59 -11.73 -0.33 17.59
N ASP A 60 -10.51 -0.79 17.83
CA ASP A 60 -9.41 -0.74 16.87
C ASP A 60 -9.56 -1.83 15.80
N GLN A 61 -9.03 -1.55 14.62
CA GLN A 61 -8.99 -2.47 13.49
C GLN A 61 -7.57 -2.54 12.94
N HIS A 62 -6.97 -3.72 12.97
CA HIS A 62 -5.70 -3.96 12.31
C HIS A 62 -5.89 -4.11 10.80
N LEU A 63 -4.96 -3.57 10.03
CA LEU A 63 -4.94 -3.70 8.59
C LEU A 63 -4.10 -4.93 8.24
N TYR A 64 -4.72 -5.91 7.59
CA TYR A 64 -4.04 -7.11 7.08
C TYR A 64 -4.40 -7.34 5.62
N LEU A 65 -3.60 -8.11 4.90
CA LEU A 65 -4.01 -8.63 3.60
C LEU A 65 -4.98 -9.82 3.76
N SER A 66 -6.03 -9.83 2.94
CA SER A 66 -6.89 -11.00 2.69
C SER A 66 -6.04 -12.26 2.47
N PRO A 67 -6.43 -13.43 3.00
CA PRO A 67 -7.73 -13.72 3.62
C PRO A 67 -7.83 -13.32 5.11
N ALA A 68 -6.81 -12.72 5.71
CA ALA A 68 -6.84 -12.38 7.12
C ALA A 68 -7.73 -11.14 7.38
N GLY A 69 -8.72 -11.29 8.26
CA GLY A 69 -9.66 -10.22 8.63
C GLY A 69 -10.84 -10.12 7.67
N ASP A 70 -11.73 -9.19 7.93
CA ASP A 70 -12.95 -8.99 7.17
C ASP A 70 -12.71 -8.08 5.95
N ALA A 71 -13.37 -8.38 4.83
CA ALA A 71 -13.29 -7.57 3.63
C ALA A 71 -13.73 -6.12 3.92
N ALA A 72 -12.99 -5.15 3.38
CA ALA A 72 -13.23 -3.72 3.61
C ALA A 72 -13.41 -2.98 2.28
N PHE A 73 -14.65 -2.86 1.83
CA PHE A 73 -15.04 -2.09 0.63
C PHE A 73 -15.86 -0.83 0.98
N ASN A 74 -16.04 -0.54 2.27
CA ASN A 74 -16.75 0.62 2.77
C ASN A 74 -15.80 1.67 3.36
N LEU A 75 -14.56 1.73 2.86
CA LEU A 75 -13.61 2.78 3.21
C LEU A 75 -13.97 4.06 2.46
N THR A 76 -13.70 5.19 3.09
CA THR A 76 -13.77 6.51 2.49
C THR A 76 -12.45 7.23 2.68
N LEU A 77 -12.25 8.32 1.94
CA LEU A 77 -11.14 9.23 2.16
C LEU A 77 -11.71 10.56 2.64
N VAL A 78 -11.24 11.04 3.79
CA VAL A 78 -11.67 12.31 4.38
C VAL A 78 -10.42 13.14 4.67
N ASP A 79 -10.28 14.26 3.97
CA ASP A 79 -9.13 15.16 4.04
C ASP A 79 -7.78 14.41 3.95
N GLY A 80 -7.69 13.46 3.02
CA GLY A 80 -6.51 12.64 2.78
C GLY A 80 -6.32 11.48 3.76
N VAL A 81 -7.28 11.19 4.63
CA VAL A 81 -7.16 10.11 5.63
C VAL A 81 -8.18 9.01 5.36
N ILE A 82 -7.69 7.77 5.21
CA ILE A 82 -8.55 6.59 5.04
C ILE A 82 -9.41 6.43 6.29
N SER A 83 -10.72 6.36 6.11
CA SER A 83 -11.71 6.38 7.19
C SER A 83 -12.79 5.31 6.99
N ARG A 84 -13.42 4.88 8.09
CA ARG A 84 -14.60 4.01 8.08
C ARG A 84 -15.50 4.38 9.26
N GLY A 85 -16.54 5.17 9.00
CA GLY A 85 -17.33 5.77 10.08
C GLY A 85 -16.45 6.67 10.95
N ILE A 86 -16.34 6.37 12.24
CA ILE A 86 -15.58 7.19 13.21
C ILE A 86 -14.09 6.81 13.30
N ILE A 87 -13.68 5.65 12.77
CA ILE A 87 -12.28 5.21 12.82
C ILE A 87 -11.53 5.65 11.56
N HIS A 88 -10.24 5.91 11.72
CA HIS A 88 -9.37 6.43 10.68
C HIS A 88 -7.98 5.82 10.76
N ALA A 89 -7.27 5.76 9.63
CA ALA A 89 -5.94 5.17 9.54
C ALA A 89 -4.89 6.05 10.23
N VAL A 90 -4.11 5.40 11.10
CA VAL A 90 -3.06 6.04 11.91
C VAL A 90 -1.77 5.21 11.90
N ILE A 91 -0.65 5.88 12.18
CA ILE A 91 0.69 5.30 12.28
C ILE A 91 1.19 5.54 13.70
N ASN A 92 0.80 4.64 14.61
CA ASN A 92 1.28 4.63 15.98
C ASN A 92 1.04 3.29 16.67
N GLY A 93 0.88 2.21 15.90
CA GLY A 93 0.78 0.89 16.48
C GLY A 93 2.17 0.41 16.95
N GLU A 94 2.37 -0.89 16.93
CA GLU A 94 3.66 -1.48 17.29
C GLU A 94 4.81 -0.95 16.42
N TYR A 95 5.76 -0.25 17.05
CA TYR A 95 7.07 0.03 16.46
C TYR A 95 7.98 -1.19 16.61
N THR A 96 8.69 -1.54 15.53
CA THR A 96 9.68 -2.61 15.55
C THR A 96 11.05 -2.03 15.19
N ALA A 97 11.98 -2.07 16.15
CA ALA A 97 13.31 -1.49 15.98
C ALA A 97 14.14 -2.20 14.89
N ASP A 98 14.02 -3.51 14.78
CA ASP A 98 14.86 -4.34 13.89
C ASP A 98 14.67 -4.03 12.40
N ASP A 99 13.52 -3.50 12.00
CA ASP A 99 13.23 -3.04 10.63
C ASP A 99 12.82 -1.56 10.60
N ASN A 100 12.87 -0.87 11.74
CA ASN A 100 12.49 0.53 11.90
C ASN A 100 11.15 0.86 11.23
N THR A 101 10.16 -0.03 11.40
CA THR A 101 8.81 0.18 10.90
C THR A 101 7.80 0.38 12.02
N THR A 102 6.77 1.18 11.77
CA THR A 102 5.63 1.37 12.69
C THR A 102 4.36 0.79 12.08
N LYS A 103 3.59 0.03 12.87
CA LYS A 103 2.31 -0.54 12.41
C LYS A 103 1.29 0.54 12.06
N LEU A 104 0.63 0.36 10.91
CA LEU A 104 -0.61 1.03 10.58
C LEU A 104 -1.79 0.27 11.15
N PHE A 105 -2.79 0.99 11.64
CA PHE A 105 -4.08 0.43 12.05
C PHE A 105 -5.14 1.53 11.96
N MET A 106 -6.42 1.19 12.17
CA MET A 106 -7.51 2.16 12.25
C MET A 106 -8.04 2.27 13.67
N THR A 107 -8.30 3.50 14.12
CA THR A 107 -8.86 3.80 15.45
C THR A 107 -9.63 5.11 15.43
N GLN A 108 -10.42 5.35 16.47
CA GLN A 108 -11.09 6.63 16.73
C GLN A 108 -10.19 7.61 17.50
N ARG A 109 -9.07 7.13 18.07
CA ARG A 109 -8.15 7.94 18.88
C ARG A 109 -7.41 8.96 18.02
N GLY A 110 -6.93 10.03 18.67
CA GLY A 110 -6.09 11.08 18.05
C GLY A 110 -4.64 10.67 17.79
N ASP A 111 -4.39 9.40 17.44
CA ASP A 111 -3.07 8.92 17.07
C ASP A 111 -2.60 9.61 15.76
N PRO A 112 -1.27 9.72 15.51
CA PRO A 112 -0.71 10.29 14.30
C PRO A 112 -1.34 9.71 13.02
N LYS A 113 -2.15 10.52 12.31
CA LYS A 113 -2.86 10.09 11.09
C LYS A 113 -1.89 9.76 9.95
N ALA A 114 -2.28 8.78 9.13
CA ALA A 114 -1.65 8.53 7.84
C ALA A 114 -2.33 9.41 6.79
N PHE A 115 -1.59 10.35 6.22
CA PHE A 115 -2.09 11.22 5.15
C PHE A 115 -1.71 10.65 3.78
N PHE A 116 -2.67 10.67 2.88
CA PHE A 116 -2.58 10.20 1.51
C PHE A 116 -3.12 11.25 0.55
N GLN A 117 -2.58 11.24 -0.66
CA GLN A 117 -3.06 12.02 -1.80
C GLN A 117 -3.50 11.04 -2.88
N PRO A 118 -4.76 11.10 -3.35
CA PRO A 118 -5.16 10.34 -4.52
C PRO A 118 -4.41 10.83 -5.75
N VAL A 119 -3.90 9.90 -6.53
CA VAL A 119 -3.22 10.13 -7.80
C VAL A 119 -3.73 9.15 -8.85
N TYR A 120 -3.60 9.52 -10.13
CA TYR A 120 -3.77 8.55 -11.20
C TYR A 120 -2.49 7.74 -11.38
N GLY A 121 -2.64 6.44 -11.55
CA GLY A 121 -1.55 5.53 -11.87
C GLY A 121 -1.99 4.46 -12.86
N CYS A 122 -1.14 3.46 -13.03
CA CYS A 122 -1.30 2.42 -14.04
C CYS A 122 -1.27 1.07 -13.35
N ASN A 123 -2.31 0.28 -13.61
CA ASN A 123 -2.33 -1.09 -13.15
C ASN A 123 -1.17 -1.87 -13.80
N PRO A 124 -0.26 -2.49 -13.01
CA PRO A 124 0.97 -3.08 -13.53
C PRO A 124 0.73 -4.35 -14.37
N ASP A 125 -0.45 -4.96 -14.27
CA ASP A 125 -0.79 -6.20 -14.97
C ASP A 125 -1.57 -5.95 -16.27
N THR A 126 -2.29 -4.83 -16.35
CA THR A 126 -3.27 -4.57 -17.41
C THR A 126 -3.07 -3.26 -18.16
N ASP A 127 -2.14 -2.40 -17.70
CA ASP A 127 -1.97 -1.02 -18.18
C ASP A 127 -3.26 -0.17 -18.12
N ALA A 128 -4.27 -0.59 -17.35
CA ALA A 128 -5.47 0.21 -17.15
C ALA A 128 -5.16 1.39 -16.22
N VAL A 129 -5.68 2.58 -16.54
CA VAL A 129 -5.65 3.72 -15.64
C VAL A 129 -6.45 3.39 -14.38
N GLN A 130 -5.88 3.69 -13.22
CA GLN A 130 -6.50 3.48 -11.91
C GLN A 130 -6.24 4.69 -11.00
N ILE A 131 -6.98 4.76 -9.89
CA ILE A 131 -6.68 5.70 -8.79
C ILE A 131 -5.87 4.95 -7.75
N GLU A 132 -4.83 5.60 -7.23
CA GLU A 132 -3.94 5.09 -6.19
C GLU A 132 -3.90 6.08 -5.02
N LEU A 133 -3.62 5.59 -3.81
CA LEU A 133 -3.29 6.44 -2.67
C LEU A 133 -1.79 6.56 -2.53
N ASP A 134 -1.23 7.71 -2.90
CA ASP A 134 0.16 8.03 -2.62
C ASP A 134 0.31 8.49 -1.17
N PHE A 135 1.34 8.02 -0.47
CA PHE A 135 1.54 8.34 0.93
C PHE A 135 2.27 9.66 1.09
N VAL A 136 1.69 10.58 1.87
CA VAL A 136 2.21 11.94 2.05
C VAL A 136 3.00 12.07 3.34
N SER A 137 2.38 11.74 4.47
CA SER A 137 2.97 11.99 5.79
C SER A 137 2.37 11.16 6.91
N ARG A 138 3.17 11.01 7.98
CA ARG A 138 2.73 10.59 9.30
C ARG A 138 2.52 11.85 10.15
N ALA A 139 1.28 12.25 10.37
CA ALA A 139 0.96 13.56 10.96
C ALA A 139 1.74 14.68 10.24
N ALA A 140 2.56 15.45 10.96
CA ALA A 140 3.38 16.52 10.41
C ALA A 140 4.74 16.04 9.85
N LEU A 141 5.06 14.74 9.89
CA LEU A 141 6.33 14.18 9.42
C LEU A 141 6.19 13.69 7.98
N PRO A 142 6.76 14.39 6.98
CA PRO A 142 6.58 14.05 5.57
C PRO A 142 7.43 12.84 5.14
N GLY A 143 6.96 12.18 4.08
CA GLY A 143 7.69 11.15 3.35
C GLY A 143 7.78 9.81 4.07
N GLY A 144 8.56 8.90 3.49
CA GLY A 144 8.55 7.48 3.82
C GLY A 144 7.66 6.72 2.85
N PHE A 145 7.28 5.49 3.19
CA PHE A 145 6.38 4.70 2.37
C PHE A 145 5.56 3.73 3.21
N ILE A 146 4.40 3.36 2.67
CA ILE A 146 3.63 2.23 3.19
C ILE A 146 4.18 0.94 2.59
N CYS A 147 4.34 -0.06 3.43
CA CYS A 147 4.77 -1.37 3.04
C CYS A 147 3.96 -2.46 3.74
N VAL A 148 4.03 -3.66 3.19
CA VAL A 148 3.43 -4.84 3.77
C VAL A 148 4.53 -5.83 4.14
N ARG A 149 4.47 -6.36 5.37
CA ARG A 149 5.39 -7.40 5.85
C ARG A 149 4.63 -8.58 6.43
N SER A 150 5.25 -9.75 6.46
CA SER A 150 4.69 -10.92 7.15
C SER A 150 4.54 -10.67 8.65
N ALA A 151 3.49 -11.22 9.24
CA ALA A 151 3.17 -11.23 10.66
C ALA A 151 2.93 -12.68 11.11
N SER A 152 2.72 -12.90 12.41
CA SER A 152 2.48 -14.24 12.94
C SER A 152 1.26 -14.91 12.30
N GLY A 153 1.34 -16.21 12.02
CA GLY A 153 0.21 -17.02 11.53
C GLY A 153 -0.20 -16.73 10.08
N GLU A 154 0.76 -16.70 9.15
CA GLU A 154 0.52 -16.49 7.70
C GLU A 154 -0.25 -15.19 7.35
N ARG A 155 -0.16 -14.19 8.22
CA ARG A 155 -0.76 -12.87 8.04
C ARG A 155 0.25 -11.91 7.44
N HIS A 156 -0.23 -10.85 6.79
CA HIS A 156 0.62 -9.77 6.32
C HIS A 156 0.03 -8.44 6.72
N GLU A 157 0.80 -7.64 7.43
CA GLU A 157 0.35 -6.39 8.05
C GLU A 157 0.92 -5.16 7.35
N PHE A 158 0.16 -4.06 7.42
CA PHE A 158 0.56 -2.78 6.87
C PHE A 158 1.47 -2.04 7.86
N ARG A 159 2.54 -1.45 7.34
CA ARG A 159 3.58 -0.77 8.09
C ARG A 159 3.97 0.52 7.38
N TYR A 160 4.46 1.46 8.16
CA TYR A 160 5.14 2.66 7.70
C TYR A 160 6.64 2.47 7.88
N SER A 161 7.39 2.71 6.81
CA SER A 161 8.85 2.84 6.85
C SER A 161 9.22 4.32 6.68
N PRO A 162 9.99 4.92 7.61
CA PRO A 162 10.32 6.33 7.55
C PRO A 162 11.30 6.66 6.40
N PRO A 163 11.41 7.95 6.00
CA PRO A 163 12.40 8.41 5.04
C PRO A 163 13.81 7.92 5.38
N GLY A 164 14.54 7.42 4.38
CA GLY A 164 15.93 7.00 4.55
C GLY A 164 16.12 5.75 5.41
N ASN A 165 15.07 4.98 5.69
CA ASN A 165 15.23 3.73 6.41
C ASN A 165 16.12 2.74 5.63
N THR A 166 17.22 2.33 6.24
CA THR A 166 18.20 1.38 5.68
C THR A 166 18.15 0.02 6.37
N LEU A 167 17.34 -0.13 7.41
CA LEU A 167 17.20 -1.38 8.14
C LEU A 167 16.29 -2.33 7.38
N VAL A 168 16.84 -3.46 6.94
CA VAL A 168 16.14 -4.49 6.18
C VAL A 168 16.24 -5.82 6.90
N ARG A 169 15.08 -6.46 7.12
CA ARG A 169 14.97 -7.85 7.58
C ARG A 169 14.70 -8.74 6.36
N GLU A 170 15.71 -9.46 5.88
CA GLU A 170 15.55 -10.32 4.67
C GLU A 170 14.56 -11.48 4.88
N ASP A 171 14.44 -11.98 6.11
CA ASP A 171 13.49 -13.02 6.50
C ASP A 171 12.06 -12.51 6.70
N ARG A 172 11.89 -11.19 6.82
CA ARG A 172 10.60 -10.52 6.99
C ARG A 172 10.60 -9.14 6.34
N PRO A 173 10.77 -9.07 5.01
CA PRO A 173 10.93 -7.82 4.30
C PRO A 173 9.64 -7.00 4.37
N CYS A 174 9.80 -5.67 4.40
CA CYS A 174 8.70 -4.73 4.23
C CYS A 174 8.64 -4.32 2.76
N TYR A 175 7.79 -5.00 2.00
CA TYR A 175 7.61 -4.72 0.58
C TYR A 175 6.87 -3.40 0.41
N ALA A 176 7.48 -2.39 -0.21
CA ALA A 176 6.77 -1.17 -0.60
C ALA A 176 5.59 -1.51 -1.51
N VAL A 177 4.47 -0.80 -1.38
CA VAL A 177 3.24 -1.14 -2.10
C VAL A 177 2.61 0.07 -2.77
N THR A 178 2.00 -0.18 -3.92
CA THR A 178 0.96 0.68 -4.48
C THR A 178 -0.38 0.31 -3.84
N LEU A 179 -1.15 1.32 -3.43
CA LEU A 179 -2.48 1.18 -2.83
C LEU A 179 -3.54 1.58 -3.86
N ALA A 180 -3.96 0.63 -4.72
CA ALA A 180 -4.95 0.90 -5.75
C ALA A 180 -6.37 0.87 -5.18
N LEU A 181 -7.20 1.88 -5.51
CA LEU A 181 -8.59 1.93 -5.10
C LEU A 181 -9.43 1.03 -6.01
N VAL A 182 -10.27 0.21 -5.38
CA VAL A 182 -11.29 -0.58 -6.06
C VAL A 182 -12.66 -0.12 -5.57
N PRO A 183 -13.51 0.47 -6.43
CA PRO A 183 -14.84 0.91 -6.03
C PRO A 183 -15.64 -0.23 -5.40
N ALA A 184 -16.43 0.08 -4.37
CA ALA A 184 -17.44 -0.85 -3.90
C ALA A 184 -18.38 -1.18 -5.06
N THR A 185 -18.59 -2.48 -5.34
CA THR A 185 -19.65 -2.89 -6.25
C THR A 185 -20.98 -2.46 -5.64
N ALA A 186 -21.83 -1.79 -6.42
CA ALA A 186 -23.19 -1.45 -6.05
C ALA A 186 -24.03 -2.70 -5.75
#